data_AF-A0A7K2KLZ8-F1
#
_entry.id   AF-A0A7K2KLZ8-F1
#
_cell.length_a   1.000
_cell.length_b   1.000
_cell.length_c   1.000
_cell.angle_alpha   90.00
_cell.angle_beta   90.00
_cell.angle_gamma   90.00
#
_symmetry.space_group_name_H-M   'P 1'
#
loop_
_entity.id
_entity.type
_entity.pdbx_description
1 polymer ?
#
loop_
_entity_poly.entity_id
_entity_poly.type
_entity_poly.pdbx_seq_one_letter_code
_entity_poly.pdbx_strand_id
1 'polypeptide(L)'
;MTVRVAVAGASGYAGGELLRLLLAHPHVEIGALTGHSNAGQRLGALQPHLLPLADRVLVPTTADELAGHDVVFLALPHGQSAAVAEQLGPDVLVVDMGADFRLKEPGDWETYYGSPHAGTWPYGLPELPGARAALQGSKRVAVPGCYPTAVSLALFPAYENGLAEPEAVIVAASGTSGAGKAAKPHLLGSEVMGSMSPYGVG
;
A
#
# COMPACT_ATOMS: atom_id res chain seq x y z
N MET A 1 21.78 8.56 -11.08
CA MET A 1 21.03 7.52 -11.81
C MET A 1 19.56 7.74 -11.52
N THR A 2 18.72 7.82 -12.53
CA THR A 2 17.27 8.02 -12.36
C THR A 2 16.59 6.66 -12.31
N VAL A 3 15.71 6.45 -11.33
CA VAL A 3 14.93 5.22 -11.16
C VAL A 3 13.56 5.41 -11.79
N ARG A 4 13.19 4.55 -12.73
CA ARG A 4 11.88 4.58 -13.41
C ARG A 4 10.86 3.79 -12.59
N VAL A 5 9.77 4.45 -12.22
CA VAL A 5 8.76 3.91 -11.31
C VAL A 5 7.41 3.77 -12.01
N ALA A 6 6.81 2.58 -11.95
CA ALA A 6 5.41 2.36 -12.29
C ALA A 6 4.52 2.36 -11.04
N VAL A 7 3.28 2.83 -11.17
CA VAL A 7 2.30 2.83 -10.08
C VAL A 7 1.01 2.18 -10.55
N ALA A 8 0.74 0.99 -10.04
CA ALA A 8 -0.55 0.33 -10.20
C ALA A 8 -1.54 0.78 -9.14
N GLY A 9 -2.77 1.09 -9.54
CA GLY A 9 -3.78 1.66 -8.63
C GLY A 9 -3.61 3.17 -8.38
N ALA A 10 -3.02 3.89 -9.35
CA ALA A 10 -2.68 5.32 -9.25
C ALA A 10 -3.88 6.24 -8.91
N SER A 11 -5.10 5.82 -9.24
CA SER A 11 -6.33 6.59 -8.96
C SER A 11 -6.80 6.55 -7.50
N GLY A 12 -6.32 5.59 -6.71
CA GLY A 12 -6.69 5.43 -5.30
C GLY A 12 -6.02 6.47 -4.39
N TYR A 13 -6.42 6.56 -3.11
CA TYR A 13 -5.77 7.50 -2.19
C TYR A 13 -4.30 7.17 -1.96
N ALA A 14 -3.96 5.89 -1.72
CA ALA A 14 -2.57 5.46 -1.55
C ALA A 14 -1.72 5.74 -2.80
N GLY A 15 -2.24 5.39 -3.99
CA GLY A 15 -1.55 5.67 -5.27
C GLY A 15 -1.35 7.17 -5.52
N GLY A 16 -2.36 7.99 -5.25
CA GLY A 16 -2.25 9.45 -5.38
C GLY A 16 -1.23 10.07 -4.43
N GLU A 17 -1.22 9.65 -3.17
CA GLU A 17 -0.26 10.14 -2.18
C GLU A 17 1.16 9.68 -2.49
N LEU A 18 1.34 8.43 -2.95
CA LEU A 18 2.62 7.97 -3.47
C LEU A 18 3.10 8.85 -4.62
N LEU A 19 2.26 9.14 -5.61
CA LEU A 19 2.63 10.00 -6.73
C LEU A 19 3.00 11.41 -6.28
N ARG A 20 2.31 11.97 -5.27
CA ARG A 20 2.67 13.25 -4.67
C ARG A 20 4.09 13.23 -4.08
N LEU A 21 4.47 12.16 -3.40
CA LEU A 21 5.81 11.97 -2.85
C LEU A 21 6.86 11.77 -3.95
N LEU A 22 6.57 10.94 -4.96
CA LEU A 22 7.47 10.66 -6.07
C LEU A 22 7.75 11.92 -6.92
N LEU A 23 6.76 12.80 -7.09
CA LEU A 23 6.93 14.08 -7.79
C LEU A 23 7.98 15.00 -7.14
N ALA A 24 8.18 14.87 -5.82
CA ALA A 24 9.17 15.63 -5.08
C ALA A 24 10.53 14.92 -4.96
N HIS A 25 10.64 13.69 -5.48
CA HIS A 25 11.84 12.87 -5.28
C HIS A 25 12.88 13.13 -6.40
N PRO A 26 14.11 13.58 -6.06
CA PRO A 26 15.08 14.10 -7.04
C PRO A 26 15.68 13.06 -8.01
N HIS A 27 15.46 11.77 -7.74
CA HIS A 27 16.04 10.66 -8.51
C HIS A 27 15.00 9.71 -9.09
N VAL A 28 13.73 10.11 -9.13
CA VAL A 28 12.65 9.28 -9.68
C VAL A 28 12.09 9.89 -10.95
N GLU A 29 11.84 9.03 -11.93
CA GLU A 29 11.01 9.32 -13.09
C GLU A 29 9.73 8.48 -13.01
N ILE A 30 8.58 9.14 -13.11
CA ILE A 30 7.27 8.48 -13.05
C ILE A 30 6.89 7.94 -14.44
N GLY A 31 6.98 6.62 -14.57
CA GLY A 31 6.60 5.83 -15.74
C GLY A 31 5.10 5.50 -15.74
N ALA A 32 4.73 4.27 -16.06
CA ALA A 32 3.34 3.86 -16.27
C ALA A 32 2.47 4.09 -15.02
N LEU A 33 1.27 4.62 -15.26
CA LEU A 33 0.25 4.80 -14.24
C LEU A 33 -0.94 3.93 -14.62
N THR A 34 -1.28 2.95 -13.78
CA THR A 34 -2.29 1.96 -14.16
C THR A 34 -3.52 1.99 -13.27
N GLY A 35 -4.64 1.54 -13.82
CA GLY A 35 -5.90 1.39 -13.14
C GLY A 35 -6.73 0.26 -13.75
N HIS A 36 -7.77 -0.18 -13.03
CA HIS A 36 -8.68 -1.21 -13.52
C HIS A 36 -9.92 -0.56 -14.15
N SER A 37 -10.88 -0.12 -13.34
CA SER A 37 -12.16 0.44 -13.81
C SER A 37 -12.07 1.84 -14.46
N ASN A 38 -10.90 2.48 -14.40
CA ASN A 38 -10.68 3.84 -14.89
C ASN A 38 -9.53 3.95 -15.89
N ALA A 39 -9.06 2.82 -16.44
CA ALA A 39 -8.17 2.83 -17.59
C ALA A 39 -8.80 3.66 -18.73
N GLY A 40 -7.97 4.45 -19.42
CA GLY A 40 -8.37 5.42 -20.44
C GLY A 40 -8.71 6.81 -19.89
N GLN A 41 -8.89 6.98 -18.58
CA GLN A 41 -9.15 8.30 -17.99
C GLN A 41 -7.86 9.06 -17.71
N ARG A 42 -7.92 10.40 -17.80
CA ARG A 42 -6.83 11.28 -17.37
C ARG A 42 -6.72 11.31 -15.85
N LEU A 43 -5.49 11.21 -15.34
CA LEU A 43 -5.22 11.23 -13.91
C LEU A 43 -5.71 12.53 -13.26
N GLY A 44 -5.63 13.68 -13.94
CA GLY A 44 -6.09 14.96 -13.39
C GLY A 44 -7.57 14.99 -13.00
N ALA A 45 -8.42 14.20 -13.66
CA ALA A 45 -9.83 14.06 -13.28
C ALA A 45 -10.01 13.26 -11.98
N LEU A 46 -9.07 12.36 -11.67
CA LEU A 46 -9.10 11.46 -10.52
C LEU A 46 -8.29 12.00 -9.33
N GLN A 47 -7.20 12.74 -9.60
CA GLN A 47 -6.27 13.31 -8.63
C GLN A 47 -5.98 14.79 -9.00
N PRO A 48 -6.95 15.70 -8.83
CA PRO A 48 -6.84 17.08 -9.31
C PRO A 48 -5.71 17.89 -8.65
N HIS A 49 -5.17 17.42 -7.52
CA HIS A 49 -4.04 18.05 -6.83
C HIS A 49 -2.68 17.71 -7.48
N LEU A 50 -2.60 16.70 -8.36
CA LEU A 50 -1.37 16.28 -9.03
C LEU A 50 -1.21 16.93 -10.41
N LEU A 51 -1.21 18.27 -10.45
CA LEU A 51 -1.16 19.05 -11.69
C LEU A 51 -0.07 18.63 -12.68
N PRO A 52 1.19 18.34 -12.26
CA PRO A 52 2.25 17.91 -13.19
C PRO A 52 1.95 16.59 -13.92
N LEU A 53 1.01 15.79 -13.41
CA LEU A 53 0.60 14.50 -13.98
C LEU A 53 -0.82 14.55 -14.56
N ALA A 54 -1.46 15.72 -14.63
CA ALA A 54 -2.88 15.85 -14.95
C ALA A 54 -3.26 15.22 -16.30
N ASP A 55 -2.40 15.37 -17.31
CA ASP A 55 -2.62 14.85 -18.67
C ASP A 55 -2.22 13.38 -18.85
N ARG A 56 -1.61 12.75 -17.84
CA ARG A 56 -1.25 11.32 -17.89
C ARG A 56 -2.53 10.49 -17.94
N VAL A 57 -2.61 9.55 -18.88
CA VAL A 57 -3.75 8.64 -19.03
C VAL A 57 -3.44 7.35 -18.29
N LEU A 58 -4.40 6.84 -17.52
CA LEU A 58 -4.27 5.55 -16.87
C LEU A 58 -4.36 4.43 -17.91
N VAL A 59 -3.41 3.51 -17.89
CA VAL A 59 -3.43 2.28 -18.71
C VAL A 59 -3.97 1.11 -17.89
N PRO A 60 -4.37 -0.02 -18.52
CA PRO A 60 -4.76 -1.21 -17.79
C PRO A 60 -3.65 -1.72 -16.87
N THR A 61 -4.00 -2.21 -15.68
CA THR A 61 -3.04 -2.89 -14.81
C THR A 61 -2.71 -4.28 -15.37
N THR A 62 -1.62 -4.39 -16.13
CA THR A 62 -1.09 -5.65 -16.67
C THR A 62 0.42 -5.73 -16.47
N ALA A 63 0.98 -6.94 -16.50
CA ALA A 63 2.43 -7.11 -16.42
C ALA A 63 3.17 -6.40 -17.55
N ASP A 64 2.61 -6.39 -18.77
CA ASP A 64 3.21 -5.74 -19.93
C ASP A 64 3.34 -4.23 -19.76
N GLU A 65 2.31 -3.55 -19.24
CA GLU A 65 2.35 -2.10 -18.98
C GLU A 65 3.29 -1.74 -17.82
N LEU A 66 3.49 -2.67 -16.88
CA LEU A 66 4.39 -2.51 -15.75
C LEU A 66 5.84 -2.90 -16.09
N ALA A 67 6.08 -3.66 -17.15
CA ALA A 67 7.40 -4.10 -17.56
C ALA A 67 8.33 -2.94 -17.94
N GLY A 68 9.64 -3.15 -17.82
CA GLY A 68 10.65 -2.14 -18.17
C GLY A 68 10.83 -1.00 -17.16
N HIS A 69 10.20 -1.10 -15.99
CA HIS A 69 10.39 -0.19 -14.86
C HIS A 69 11.30 -0.82 -13.81
N ASP A 70 12.13 -0.01 -13.14
CA ASP A 70 13.04 -0.47 -12.09
C ASP A 70 12.28 -0.80 -10.80
N VAL A 71 11.21 -0.05 -10.55
CA VAL A 71 10.35 -0.17 -9.36
C VAL A 71 8.89 -0.18 -9.78
N VAL A 72 8.11 -1.07 -9.19
CA VAL A 72 6.65 -1.13 -9.36
C VAL A 72 5.99 -1.07 -7.99
N PHE A 73 5.15 -0.05 -7.79
CA PHE A 73 4.28 0.05 -6.61
C PHE A 73 2.91 -0.55 -6.93
N LEU A 74 2.41 -1.43 -6.06
CA LEU A 74 1.10 -2.04 -6.18
C LEU A 74 0.16 -1.45 -5.12
N ALA A 75 -0.54 -0.37 -5.47
CA ALA A 75 -1.58 0.24 -4.63
C ALA A 75 -2.96 -0.39 -4.92
N LEU A 76 -3.03 -1.72 -4.83
CA LEU A 76 -4.19 -2.53 -5.21
C LEU A 76 -4.97 -2.99 -3.97
N PRO A 77 -6.26 -3.35 -4.11
CA PRO A 77 -7.00 -4.06 -3.05
C PRO A 77 -6.31 -5.37 -2.65
N HIS A 78 -6.60 -5.86 -1.44
CA HIS A 78 -6.08 -7.15 -0.97
C HIS A 78 -6.50 -8.31 -1.90
N GLY A 79 -5.60 -9.27 -2.09
CA GLY A 79 -5.75 -10.44 -2.96
C GLY A 79 -5.58 -10.15 -4.45
N GLN A 80 -5.13 -8.94 -4.82
CA GLN A 80 -4.95 -8.55 -6.23
C GLN A 80 -3.48 -8.31 -6.59
N SER A 81 -2.59 -8.08 -5.61
CA SER A 81 -1.20 -7.77 -5.89
C SER A 81 -0.39 -9.04 -6.21
N ALA A 82 -0.72 -10.18 -5.59
CA ALA A 82 0.02 -11.42 -5.78
C ALA A 82 0.11 -11.88 -7.24
N ALA A 83 -1.03 -11.99 -7.93
CA ALA A 83 -1.09 -12.43 -9.32
C ALA A 83 -0.36 -11.48 -10.30
N VAL A 84 -0.32 -10.18 -9.99
CA VAL A 84 0.44 -9.20 -10.79
C VAL A 84 1.94 -9.31 -10.48
N ALA A 85 2.31 -9.43 -9.20
CA ALA A 85 3.69 -9.51 -8.75
C ALA A 85 4.43 -10.76 -9.28
N GLU A 86 3.74 -11.90 -9.40
CA GLU A 86 4.30 -13.14 -9.95
C GLU A 86 4.76 -13.00 -11.41
N GLN A 87 4.16 -12.08 -12.15
CA GLN A 87 4.50 -11.82 -13.56
C GLN A 87 5.65 -10.81 -13.70
N LEU A 88 6.06 -10.16 -12.61
CA LEU A 88 7.17 -9.21 -12.61
C LEU A 88 8.49 -9.93 -12.34
N GLY A 89 9.48 -9.64 -13.18
CA GLY A 89 10.80 -10.27 -13.10
C GLY A 89 11.50 -10.07 -11.74
N PRO A 90 12.52 -10.90 -11.44
CA PRO A 90 13.25 -10.84 -10.17
C PRO A 90 14.04 -9.54 -9.99
N ASP A 91 14.42 -8.88 -11.08
CA ASP A 91 15.24 -7.66 -11.05
C ASP A 91 14.44 -6.39 -10.70
N VAL A 92 13.12 -6.43 -10.87
CA VAL A 92 12.21 -5.33 -10.53
C VAL A 92 12.02 -5.27 -9.02
N LEU A 93 12.18 -4.09 -8.43
CA LEU A 93 11.76 -3.89 -7.04
C LEU A 93 10.24 -3.74 -6.99
N VAL A 94 9.54 -4.70 -6.39
CA VAL A 94 8.10 -4.63 -6.18
C VAL A 94 7.80 -4.18 -4.76
N VAL A 95 7.02 -3.10 -4.63
CA VAL A 95 6.57 -2.54 -3.36
C VAL A 95 5.06 -2.71 -3.29
N ASP A 96 4.60 -3.73 -2.58
CA ASP A 96 3.18 -4.01 -2.40
C ASP A 96 2.59 -3.17 -1.26
N MET A 97 1.61 -2.32 -1.59
CA MET A 97 0.87 -1.52 -0.60
C MET A 97 -0.39 -2.24 -0.10
N GLY A 98 -0.73 -3.38 -0.70
CA GLY A 98 -1.74 -4.32 -0.25
C GLY A 98 -1.30 -5.17 0.93
N ALA A 99 -2.06 -6.24 1.21
CA ALA A 99 -1.83 -7.09 2.37
C ALA A 99 -1.17 -8.44 2.03
N ASP A 100 -1.11 -8.80 0.76
CA ASP A 100 -0.90 -10.17 0.25
C ASP A 100 0.38 -10.81 0.76
N PHE A 101 1.41 -10.01 1.04
CA PHE A 101 2.73 -10.48 1.48
C PHE A 101 3.10 -10.06 2.91
N ARG A 102 2.14 -9.58 3.72
CA ARG A 102 2.41 -9.06 5.08
C ARG A 102 2.55 -10.17 6.12
N LEU A 103 1.62 -11.12 6.12
CA LEU A 103 1.53 -12.15 7.15
C LEU A 103 2.57 -13.24 6.90
N LYS A 104 3.22 -13.69 7.99
CA LYS A 104 4.22 -14.77 7.96
C LYS A 104 3.58 -16.15 7.95
N GLU A 105 2.53 -16.30 8.75
CA GLU A 105 1.86 -17.58 8.93
C GLU A 105 0.73 -17.76 7.90
N PRO A 106 0.75 -18.84 7.11
CA PRO A 106 -0.32 -19.13 6.15
C PRO A 106 -1.70 -19.26 6.81
N GLY A 107 -1.75 -19.84 8.01
CA GLY A 107 -3.00 -20.02 8.77
C GLY A 107 -3.65 -18.70 9.19
N ASP A 108 -2.86 -17.70 9.58
CA ASP A 108 -3.37 -16.35 9.86
C ASP A 108 -3.97 -15.73 8.59
N TRP A 109 -3.27 -15.86 7.46
CA TRP A 109 -3.78 -15.37 6.18
C TRP A 109 -5.11 -16.01 5.79
N GLU A 110 -5.21 -17.34 5.83
CA GLU A 110 -6.46 -18.04 5.52
C GLU A 110 -7.60 -17.61 6.46
N THR A 111 -7.29 -17.42 7.75
CA THR A 111 -8.26 -16.97 8.75
C THR A 111 -8.81 -15.57 8.45
N TYR A 112 -7.94 -14.60 8.11
CA TYR A 112 -8.34 -13.20 7.94
C TYR A 112 -8.74 -12.83 6.51
N TYR A 113 -8.24 -13.54 5.49
CA TYR A 113 -8.40 -13.18 4.07
C TYR A 113 -9.06 -14.27 3.22
N GLY A 114 -9.27 -15.49 3.73
CA GLY A 114 -10.10 -16.51 3.08
C GLY A 114 -9.59 -17.00 1.72
N SER A 115 -8.29 -16.92 1.46
CA SER A 115 -7.64 -17.35 0.21
C SER A 115 -6.29 -18.01 0.50
N PRO A 116 -5.67 -18.73 -0.45
CA PRO A 116 -4.33 -19.29 -0.26
C PRO A 116 -3.29 -18.20 0.03
N HIS A 117 -2.35 -18.48 0.92
CA HIS A 117 -1.26 -17.56 1.27
C HIS A 117 -0.26 -17.43 0.11
N ALA A 118 -0.03 -16.19 -0.34
CA ALA A 118 0.89 -15.89 -1.44
C ALA A 118 2.38 -15.88 -1.00
N GLY A 119 2.65 -16.09 0.30
CA GLY A 119 3.97 -15.97 0.90
C GLY A 119 4.17 -14.64 1.63
N THR A 120 5.42 -14.34 1.97
CA THR A 120 5.77 -13.18 2.80
C THR A 120 6.99 -12.46 2.25
N TRP A 121 6.96 -11.14 2.28
CA TRP A 121 8.09 -10.29 1.88
C TRP A 121 8.63 -9.49 3.07
N PRO A 122 9.86 -8.93 2.97
CA PRO A 122 10.36 -7.98 3.96
C PRO A 122 9.33 -6.88 4.27
N TYR A 123 8.99 -6.75 5.55
CA TYR A 123 7.97 -5.83 6.02
C TYR A 123 8.52 -4.39 6.04
N GLY A 124 7.85 -3.48 5.36
CA GLY A 124 8.27 -2.11 5.10
C GLY A 124 8.13 -1.15 6.29
N LEU A 125 8.53 -1.57 7.49
CA LEU A 125 8.59 -0.72 8.69
C LEU A 125 10.04 -0.67 9.21
N PRO A 126 10.92 0.16 8.63
CA PRO A 126 12.36 0.11 8.86
C PRO A 126 12.80 0.32 10.31
N GLU A 127 11.97 0.94 11.15
CA GLU A 127 12.23 1.19 12.56
C GLU A 127 12.14 -0.07 13.42
N LEU A 128 11.41 -1.10 12.97
CA LEU A 128 11.32 -2.36 13.72
C LEU A 128 12.68 -3.09 13.76
N PRO A 129 12.98 -3.81 14.86
CA PRO A 129 14.22 -4.58 14.99
C PRO A 129 14.46 -5.50 13.79
N GLY A 130 15.61 -5.36 13.14
CA GLY A 130 16.02 -6.15 11.97
C GLY A 130 15.35 -5.78 10.64
N ALA A 131 14.25 -5.00 10.63
CA ALA A 131 13.50 -4.70 9.43
C ALA A 131 14.30 -3.88 8.41
N ARG A 132 15.04 -2.86 8.86
CA ARG A 132 15.93 -2.08 7.98
C ARG A 132 16.95 -2.94 7.23
N ALA A 133 17.57 -3.90 7.93
CA ALA A 133 18.55 -4.79 7.33
C ALA A 133 17.89 -5.73 6.30
N ALA A 134 16.70 -6.24 6.60
CA ALA A 134 15.93 -7.09 5.67
C ALA A 134 15.48 -6.34 4.39
N LEU A 135 15.31 -5.02 4.47
CA LEU A 135 14.93 -4.18 3.32
C LEU A 135 16.13 -3.84 2.42
N GLN A 136 17.35 -3.80 2.96
CA GLN A 136 18.55 -3.47 2.20
C GLN A 136 18.82 -4.51 1.12
N GLY A 137 18.84 -4.08 -0.15
CA GLY A 137 19.06 -4.95 -1.31
C GLY A 137 17.87 -5.83 -1.69
N SER A 138 16.75 -5.78 -0.94
CA SER A 138 15.56 -6.54 -1.30
C SER A 138 14.95 -6.03 -2.61
N LYS A 139 14.39 -6.96 -3.38
CA LYS A 139 13.56 -6.67 -4.58
C LYS A 139 12.06 -6.78 -4.29
N ARG A 140 11.69 -7.01 -3.02
CA ARG A 140 10.31 -7.25 -2.60
C ARG A 140 10.06 -6.55 -1.26
N VAL A 141 8.98 -5.79 -1.15
CA VAL A 141 8.60 -5.07 0.08
C VAL A 141 7.09 -5.17 0.28
N ALA A 142 6.68 -5.63 1.46
CA ALA A 142 5.28 -5.55 1.90
C ALA A 142 5.10 -4.32 2.78
N VAL A 143 4.43 -3.28 2.28
CA VAL A 143 4.19 -2.06 3.06
C VAL A 143 3.20 -2.37 4.19
N PRO A 144 3.47 -1.96 5.42
CA PRO A 144 2.60 -2.16 6.57
C PRO A 144 1.19 -1.58 6.40
N GLY A 145 0.24 -2.12 7.16
CA GLY A 145 -1.04 -1.44 7.36
C GLY A 145 -0.89 -0.15 8.17
N CYS A 146 -1.78 0.82 7.98
CA CYS A 146 -1.73 2.11 8.69
C CYS A 146 -1.88 1.95 10.22
N TYR A 147 -2.83 1.14 10.69
CA TYR A 147 -2.99 0.84 12.11
C TYR A 147 -1.80 0.05 12.68
N PRO A 148 -1.35 -1.07 12.08
CA PRO A 148 -0.12 -1.74 12.50
C PRO A 148 1.09 -0.80 12.59
N THR A 149 1.24 0.14 11.65
CA THR A 149 2.33 1.13 11.70
C THR A 149 2.30 1.94 13.00
N ALA A 150 1.17 2.57 13.31
CA ALA A 150 1.04 3.40 14.50
C ALA A 150 1.20 2.58 15.79
N VAL A 151 0.56 1.42 15.86
CA VAL A 151 0.53 0.55 17.04
C VAL A 151 1.90 -0.08 17.29
N SER A 152 2.53 -0.64 16.25
CA SER A 152 3.85 -1.25 16.38
C SER A 152 4.87 -0.21 16.85
N LEU A 153 4.90 0.99 16.25
CA LEU A 153 5.82 2.05 16.67
C LEU A 153 5.59 2.51 18.10
N ALA A 154 4.33 2.57 18.56
CA ALA A 154 4.00 2.96 19.92
C ALA A 154 4.41 1.89 20.96
N LEU A 155 4.28 0.61 20.62
CA LEU A 155 4.39 -0.48 21.59
C LEU A 155 5.71 -1.23 21.55
N PHE A 156 6.36 -1.37 20.38
CA PHE A 156 7.54 -2.24 20.26
C PHE A 156 8.65 -1.94 21.28
N PRO A 157 8.96 -0.67 21.66
CA PRO A 157 10.02 -0.41 22.63
C PRO A 157 9.70 -0.97 24.01
N ALA A 158 8.42 -0.94 24.43
CA ALA A 158 8.00 -1.49 25.72
C ALA A 158 8.09 -3.01 25.74
N TYR A 159 7.65 -3.69 24.66
CA TYR A 159 7.72 -5.14 24.53
C TYR A 159 9.15 -5.65 24.42
N GLU A 160 10.00 -4.99 23.64
CA GLU A 160 11.40 -5.36 23.47
C GLU A 160 12.19 -5.29 24.79
N ASN A 161 11.82 -4.36 25.67
CA ASN A 161 12.45 -4.18 26.98
C ASN A 161 11.72 -4.91 28.13
N GLY A 162 10.69 -5.71 27.83
CA GLY A 162 9.92 -6.45 28.84
C GLY A 162 9.19 -5.54 29.84
N LEU A 163 8.78 -4.34 29.42
CA LEU A 163 8.11 -3.34 30.25
C LEU A 163 6.57 -3.42 30.18
N ALA A 164 6.03 -4.29 29.33
CA ALA A 164 4.60 -4.49 29.14
C ALA A 164 4.24 -5.98 29.22
N GLU A 165 3.04 -6.27 29.68
CA GLU A 165 2.45 -7.61 29.63
C GLU A 165 2.21 -8.04 28.16
N PRO A 166 2.15 -9.36 27.87
CA PRO A 166 1.96 -9.87 26.51
C PRO A 166 0.70 -9.37 25.78
N GLU A 167 -0.31 -8.92 26.52
CA GLU A 167 -1.59 -8.46 25.99
C GLU A 167 -1.69 -6.93 25.95
N ALA A 168 -2.17 -6.39 24.82
CA ALA A 168 -2.46 -4.97 24.66
C ALA A 168 -3.88 -4.77 24.12
N VAL A 169 -4.59 -3.79 24.69
CA VAL A 169 -5.86 -3.29 24.16
C VAL A 169 -5.58 -2.03 23.35
N ILE A 170 -5.98 -2.04 22.09
CA ILE A 170 -5.72 -0.94 21.15
C ILE A 170 -7.04 -0.30 20.74
N VAL A 171 -7.15 1.02 20.95
CA VAL A 171 -8.22 1.84 20.40
C VAL A 171 -7.60 2.92 19.54
N ALA A 172 -7.85 2.87 18.23
CA ALA A 172 -7.21 3.76 17.27
C ALA A 172 -8.25 4.48 16.39
N ALA A 173 -8.24 5.80 16.44
CA ALA A 173 -9.07 6.64 15.57
C ALA A 173 -8.36 6.88 14.22
N SER A 174 -9.11 6.89 13.13
CA SER A 174 -8.62 7.23 11.80
C SER A 174 -9.57 8.18 11.10
N GLY A 175 -9.03 9.06 10.25
CA GLY A 175 -9.83 9.73 9.23
C GLY A 175 -10.37 8.75 8.19
N THR A 176 -11.36 9.18 7.41
CA THR A 176 -12.09 8.32 6.46
C THR A 176 -11.27 7.93 5.23
N SER A 177 -10.17 8.62 4.92
CA SER A 177 -9.28 8.25 3.80
C SER A 177 -8.66 6.86 3.97
N GLY A 178 -8.50 6.38 5.20
CA GLY A 178 -8.04 5.01 5.49
C GLY A 178 -8.99 3.92 5.01
N ALA A 179 -10.29 4.24 4.82
CA ALA A 179 -11.29 3.30 4.29
C ALA A 179 -11.23 3.17 2.75
N GLY A 180 -10.33 3.91 2.10
CA GLY A 180 -10.15 3.91 0.65
C GLY A 180 -11.12 4.86 -0.07
N LYS A 181 -11.03 4.85 -1.40
CA LYS A 181 -11.71 5.84 -2.28
C LYS A 181 -13.01 5.33 -2.91
N ALA A 182 -13.39 4.08 -2.64
CA ALA A 182 -14.64 3.51 -3.14
C ALA A 182 -15.84 4.19 -2.43
N ALA A 183 -16.78 4.72 -3.21
CA ALA A 183 -17.99 5.31 -2.65
C ALA A 183 -18.86 4.22 -2.02
N LYS A 184 -19.14 4.37 -0.72
CA LYS A 184 -20.02 3.49 0.04
C LYS A 184 -20.95 4.36 0.89
N PRO A 185 -22.22 3.97 1.11
CA PRO A 185 -23.17 4.78 1.87
C PRO A 185 -22.61 5.28 3.22
N HIS A 186 -22.00 4.40 4.02
CA HIS A 186 -21.42 4.74 5.33
C HIS A 186 -20.15 5.61 5.28
N LEU A 187 -19.59 5.88 4.08
CA LEU A 187 -18.43 6.77 3.88
C LEU A 187 -18.82 8.10 3.21
N LEU A 188 -20.11 8.34 2.96
CA LEU A 188 -20.57 9.61 2.42
C LEU A 188 -20.33 10.73 3.44
N GLY A 189 -20.04 11.93 2.93
CA GLY A 189 -19.76 13.10 3.77
C GLY A 189 -20.84 13.38 4.81
N SER A 190 -22.13 13.23 4.44
CA SER A 190 -23.27 13.41 5.35
C SER A 190 -23.32 12.41 6.49
N GLU A 191 -22.78 11.20 6.31
CA GLU A 191 -22.78 10.15 7.34
C GLU A 191 -21.60 10.28 8.30
N VAL A 192 -20.46 10.75 7.80
CA VAL A 192 -19.19 10.77 8.56
C VAL A 192 -18.89 12.13 9.22
N MET A 193 -19.37 13.24 8.66
CA MET A 193 -19.10 14.57 9.22
C MET A 193 -19.83 14.77 10.55
N GLY A 194 -19.08 15.10 11.60
CA GLY A 194 -19.63 15.28 12.96
C GLY A 194 -19.97 13.97 13.67
N SER A 195 -19.56 12.82 13.13
CA SER A 195 -19.81 11.50 13.68
C SER A 195 -18.52 10.72 13.95
N MET A 196 -18.58 9.77 14.87
CA MET A 196 -17.53 8.78 15.12
C MET A 196 -18.19 7.45 15.43
N SER A 197 -17.76 6.39 14.74
CA SER A 197 -18.27 5.04 14.95
C SER A 197 -17.13 4.02 15.08
N PRO A 198 -17.25 3.04 15.99
CA PRO A 198 -16.36 1.90 16.00
C PRO A 198 -16.67 0.98 14.80
N TYR A 199 -15.64 0.33 14.28
CA TYR A 199 -15.76 -0.67 13.23
C TYR A 199 -14.66 -1.72 13.38
N GLY A 200 -14.86 -2.92 12.81
CA GLY A 200 -13.88 -4.01 12.89
C GLY A 200 -13.55 -4.42 14.32
N VAL A 201 -14.53 -4.34 15.23
CA VAL A 201 -14.37 -4.75 16.63
C VAL A 201 -14.46 -6.27 16.71
N GLY A 202 -13.44 -6.92 17.28
CA GLY A 202 -13.40 -8.36 17.50
C GLY A 202 -11.99 -8.90 17.42
#